data_AF-A0A517V7V9-F1
#
_entry.id   AF-A0A517V7V9-F1
#
_cell.length_a   1.000
_cell.length_b   1.000
_cell.length_c   1.000
_cell.angle_alpha   90.00
_cell.angle_beta   90.00
_cell.angle_gamma   90.00
#
_symmetry.space_group_name_H-M   'P 1'
#
loop_
_entity.id
_entity.type
_entity.pdbx_description
1 polymer ?
#
loop_
_entity_poly.entity_id
_entity_poly.type
_entity_poly.pdbx_seq_one_letter_code
_entity_poly.pdbx_strand_id
1 'polypeptide(L)'
;MDVFKRINEIVEKTNIDDFRIDSYTGDNLLITGSFDFAYYHEVEVEFHEVMYLSLPVLFSNPLFRLASVDEIEVVRKFIAVGDRHTVFCIEAESDASFEKIPFYVVAESVRLREGTVYYYEREHLEENERIADWVKRKS
;
A
#
# COMPACT_ATOMS: atom_id res chain seq x y z
N MET A 1 3.63 13.83 -10.80
CA MET A 1 4.75 13.07 -10.22
C MET A 1 4.34 11.62 -10.22
N ASP A 2 5.22 10.70 -10.63
CA ASP A 2 4.90 9.27 -10.61
C ASP A 2 4.65 8.85 -9.15
N VAL A 3 3.47 8.31 -8.88
CA VAL A 3 3.01 7.90 -7.54
C VAL A 3 3.99 6.93 -6.88
N PHE A 4 4.57 6.02 -7.66
CA PHE A 4 5.54 5.04 -7.15
C PHE A 4 6.87 5.68 -6.83
N LYS A 5 7.30 6.65 -7.64
CA LYS A 5 8.48 7.44 -7.30
C LYS A 5 8.28 8.15 -5.95
N ARG A 6 7.09 8.70 -5.67
CA ARG A 6 6.81 9.33 -4.39
C ARG A 6 6.80 8.34 -3.23
N ILE A 7 6.14 7.19 -3.38
CA ILE A 7 6.12 6.15 -2.33
C ILE A 7 7.54 5.69 -2.02
N ASN A 8 8.34 5.40 -3.05
CA ASN A 8 9.73 4.96 -2.86
C ASN A 8 10.60 6.06 -2.20
N GLU A 9 10.39 7.33 -2.53
CA GLU A 9 11.06 8.44 -1.85
C GLU A 9 10.69 8.53 -0.37
N ILE A 10 9.45 8.19 0.02
CA ILE A 10 9.02 8.16 1.42
C ILE A 10 9.75 7.02 2.14
N VAL A 11 9.72 5.80 1.57
CA VAL A 11 10.40 4.63 2.16
C VAL A 11 11.91 4.89 2.30
N GLU A 12 12.54 5.54 1.33
CA GLU A 12 13.98 5.80 1.36
C GLU A 12 14.38 6.91 2.35
N LYS A 13 13.54 7.94 2.53
CA LYS A 13 13.90 9.16 3.28
C LYS A 13 13.30 9.23 4.68
N THR A 14 12.41 8.31 5.03
CA THR A 14 11.77 8.22 6.34
C THR A 14 12.06 6.88 6.97
N ASN A 15 11.50 6.63 8.16
CA ASN A 15 11.53 5.34 8.82
C ASN A 15 10.29 4.48 8.50
N ILE A 16 9.46 4.88 7.53
CA ILE A 16 8.25 4.13 7.14
C ILE A 16 8.68 2.94 6.29
N ASP A 17 9.02 1.84 6.97
CA ASP A 17 9.49 0.59 6.38
C ASP A 17 8.46 -0.53 6.43
N ASP A 18 7.53 -0.52 7.40
CA ASP A 18 6.46 -1.50 7.52
C ASP A 18 5.17 -1.07 6.82
N PHE A 19 4.60 -2.00 6.06
CA PHE A 19 3.37 -1.83 5.31
C PHE A 19 2.43 -3.01 5.52
N ARG A 20 1.13 -2.73 5.52
CA ARG A 20 0.10 -3.77 5.63
C ARG A 20 -1.10 -3.49 4.76
N ILE A 21 -1.80 -4.55 4.38
CA ILE A 21 -3.17 -4.45 3.87
C ILE A 21 -4.04 -4.03 5.05
N ASP A 22 -4.60 -2.82 4.98
CA ASP A 22 -5.48 -2.29 6.03
C ASP A 22 -6.94 -2.63 5.75
N SER A 23 -7.38 -2.50 4.49
CA SER A 23 -8.69 -2.97 4.08
C SER A 23 -8.75 -3.38 2.61
N TYR A 24 -9.71 -4.24 2.29
CA TYR A 24 -10.08 -4.57 0.93
C TYR A 24 -11.62 -4.57 0.83
N THR A 25 -12.18 -3.49 0.32
CA THR A 25 -13.64 -3.26 0.27
C THR A 25 -14.11 -3.12 -1.17
N GLY A 26 -14.97 -4.04 -1.61
CA GLY A 26 -15.33 -4.14 -3.02
C GLY A 26 -14.11 -4.52 -3.85
N ASP A 27 -13.70 -3.62 -4.73
CA ASP A 27 -12.53 -3.71 -5.60
C ASP A 27 -11.42 -2.70 -5.20
N ASN A 28 -11.51 -2.09 -4.02
CA ASN A 28 -10.54 -1.10 -3.55
C ASN A 28 -9.66 -1.67 -2.45
N LEU A 29 -8.35 -1.71 -2.70
CA LEU A 29 -7.33 -2.17 -1.76
C LEU A 29 -6.65 -0.95 -1.13
N LEU A 30 -6.70 -0.87 0.20
CA LEU A 30 -5.94 0.11 0.98
C LEU A 30 -4.76 -0.57 1.64
N ILE A 31 -3.57 -0.06 1.34
CA ILE A 31 -2.32 -0.40 2.03
C ILE A 31 -1.91 0.81 2.87
N THR A 32 -1.57 0.58 4.13
CA THR A 32 -1.05 1.63 5.02
C THR A 32 0.41 1.39 5.33
N GLY A 33 1.21 2.46 5.42
CA GLY A 33 2.62 2.43 5.84
C GLY A 33 2.83 3.19 7.15
N SER A 34 3.61 2.61 8.07
CA SER A 34 4.03 3.25 9.31
C SER A 34 5.28 2.58 9.86
N PHE A 35 5.97 3.25 10.78
CA PHE A 35 6.94 2.59 11.67
C PHE A 35 6.32 2.20 13.03
N ASP A 36 5.07 2.62 13.31
CA ASP A 36 4.40 2.38 14.60
C ASP A 36 2.88 2.23 14.45
N PHE A 37 2.47 1.09 13.89
CA PHE A 37 1.06 0.72 13.76
C PHE A 37 0.32 0.55 15.09
N ALA A 38 0.96 0.68 16.25
CA ALA A 38 0.22 0.72 17.51
C ALA A 38 -0.53 2.05 17.70
N TYR A 39 -0.02 3.14 17.09
CA TYR A 39 -0.54 4.48 17.34
C TYR A 39 -1.04 5.20 16.09
N TYR A 40 -0.44 4.97 14.93
CA TYR A 40 -0.85 5.66 13.70
C TYR A 40 -0.34 4.97 12.42
N HIS A 41 -0.69 5.55 11.28
CA HIS A 41 0.03 5.39 10.02
C HIS A 41 0.16 6.74 9.32
N GLU A 42 1.07 6.84 8.35
CA GLU A 42 1.42 8.11 7.70
C GLU A 42 1.28 8.08 6.18
N VAL A 43 1.18 6.88 5.62
CA VAL A 43 1.09 6.63 4.18
C VAL A 43 -0.11 5.75 3.92
N GLU A 44 -0.88 6.13 2.90
CA GLU A 44 -1.96 5.32 2.35
C GLU A 44 -1.78 5.17 0.85
N VAL A 45 -1.69 3.92 0.39
CA VAL A 45 -1.63 3.54 -1.02
C VAL A 45 -2.92 2.82 -1.37
N GLU A 46 -3.77 3.50 -2.14
CA GLU A 46 -5.10 3.04 -2.50
C GLU A 46 -5.09 2.57 -3.96
N PHE A 47 -5.30 1.28 -4.20
CA PHE A 47 -5.51 0.72 -5.54
C PHE A 47 -7.00 0.58 -5.81
N HIS A 48 -7.44 1.00 -7.00
CA HIS A 48 -8.85 0.99 -7.41
C HIS A 48 -9.08 0.01 -8.56
N GLU A 49 -10.25 -0.63 -8.57
CA GLU A 49 -10.62 -1.67 -9.56
C GLU A 49 -9.60 -2.82 -9.54
N VAL A 50 -9.26 -3.31 -8.35
CA VAL A 50 -8.33 -4.42 -8.14
C VAL A 50 -8.98 -5.73 -8.59
N MET A 51 -8.32 -6.43 -9.50
CA MET A 51 -8.77 -7.73 -10.00
C MET A 51 -7.93 -8.91 -9.50
N TYR A 52 -6.72 -8.64 -9.03
CA TYR A 52 -5.79 -9.65 -8.54
C TYR A 52 -4.77 -9.04 -7.58
N LEU A 53 -4.43 -9.77 -6.53
CA LEU A 53 -3.27 -9.49 -5.69
C LEU A 53 -2.57 -10.78 -5.27
N SER A 54 -1.25 -10.73 -5.15
CA SER A 54 -0.43 -11.77 -4.52
C SER A 54 0.32 -11.27 -3.29
N LEU A 55 0.02 -10.06 -2.83
CA LEU A 55 0.69 -9.36 -1.74
C LEU A 55 0.38 -10.01 -0.38
N PRO A 56 1.37 -10.19 0.51
CA PRO A 56 1.10 -10.62 1.88
C PRO A 56 0.36 -9.53 2.66
N VAL A 57 -0.26 -9.92 3.78
CA VAL A 57 -0.99 -8.97 4.65
C VAL A 57 -0.05 -7.97 5.31
N LEU A 58 1.17 -8.39 5.66
CA LEU A 58 2.23 -7.57 6.25
C LEU A 58 3.52 -7.78 5.46
N PHE A 59 4.25 -6.71 5.20
CA PHE A 59 5.53 -6.73 4.50
C PHE A 59 6.37 -5.50 4.86
N SER A 60 7.67 -5.61 4.64
CA SER A 60 8.64 -4.58 5.03
C SER A 60 9.55 -4.19 3.87
N ASN A 61 10.14 -3.01 3.98
CA ASN A 61 11.12 -2.46 3.03
C ASN A 61 10.65 -2.49 1.56
N PRO A 62 9.42 -2.06 1.21
CA PRO A 62 8.92 -2.25 -0.15
C PRO A 62 9.58 -1.34 -1.18
N LEU A 63 9.66 -1.83 -2.41
CA LEU A 63 9.94 -1.06 -3.63
C LEU A 63 8.76 -1.20 -4.59
N PHE A 64 8.09 -0.09 -4.87
CA PHE A 64 6.94 -0.01 -5.77
C PHE A 64 7.41 0.32 -7.19
N ARG A 65 7.01 -0.47 -8.18
CA ARG A 65 7.31 -0.23 -9.59
C ARG A 65 6.26 -0.86 -10.51
N LEU A 66 6.29 -0.51 -11.79
CA LEU A 66 5.57 -1.28 -12.80
C LEU A 66 6.21 -2.66 -12.96
N ALA A 67 5.39 -3.68 -13.20
CA ALA A 67 5.89 -5.00 -13.58
C ALA A 67 6.56 -4.93 -14.95
N SER A 68 7.63 -5.69 -15.11
CA SER A 68 8.28 -5.93 -16.41
C SER A 68 7.40 -6.80 -17.31
N VAL A 69 7.73 -6.87 -18.60
CA VAL A 69 7.01 -7.71 -19.57
C VAL A 69 6.99 -9.18 -19.14
N ASP A 70 8.12 -9.72 -18.69
CA ASP A 70 8.22 -11.11 -18.25
C ASP A 70 7.35 -11.39 -17.01
N GLU A 71 7.30 -10.45 -16.07
CA GLU A 71 6.44 -10.55 -14.89
C GLU A 71 4.94 -10.45 -15.24
N ILE A 72 4.58 -9.59 -16.19
CA ILE A 72 3.21 -9.53 -16.73
C ILE A 72 2.82 -10.88 -17.33
N GLU A 73 3.70 -11.52 -18.09
CA GLU A 73 3.43 -12.85 -18.66
C GLU A 73 3.28 -13.94 -17.58
N VAL A 74 3.98 -13.82 -16.45
CA VAL A 74 3.75 -14.69 -15.29
C VAL A 74 2.35 -14.48 -14.71
N VAL A 75 1.94 -13.24 -14.50
CA VAL A 75 0.59 -12.91 -13.99
C VAL A 75 -0.51 -13.38 -14.95
N ARG A 76 -0.28 -13.25 -16.27
CA ARG A 76 -1.21 -13.72 -17.31
C ARG A 76 -1.47 -15.23 -17.30
N LYS A 77 -0.63 -16.03 -16.64
CA LYS A 77 -0.89 -17.47 -16.44
C LYS A 77 -2.00 -17.74 -15.41
N PHE A 78 -2.28 -16.78 -14.53
CA PHE A 78 -3.28 -16.92 -13.48
C PHE A 78 -4.58 -16.18 -13.81
N ILE A 79 -4.50 -15.02 -14.44
CA ILE A 79 -5.66 -14.18 -14.76
C ILE A 79 -5.53 -13.52 -16.14
N ALA A 80 -6.68 -13.20 -16.76
CA ALA A 80 -6.70 -12.36 -17.95
C ALA A 80 -6.54 -10.89 -17.55
N VAL A 81 -5.44 -10.24 -17.92
CA VAL A 81 -5.23 -8.80 -17.68
C VAL A 81 -5.81 -8.02 -18.86
N GLY A 82 -6.88 -7.25 -18.61
CA GLY A 82 -7.53 -6.40 -19.61
C GLY A 82 -6.78 -5.09 -19.86
N ASP A 83 -7.06 -4.44 -20.99
CA ASP A 83 -6.31 -3.26 -21.47
C ASP A 83 -6.37 -2.03 -20.55
N ARG A 84 -7.35 -1.97 -19.65
CA ARG A 84 -7.51 -0.89 -18.66
C ARG A 84 -6.71 -1.12 -17.37
N HIS A 85 -6.22 -2.34 -17.16
CA HIS A 85 -5.56 -2.73 -15.92
C HIS A 85 -4.05 -2.72 -16.10
N THR A 86 -3.37 -2.27 -15.05
CA THR A 86 -1.91 -2.27 -14.96
C THR A 86 -1.47 -3.33 -13.97
N VAL A 87 -0.38 -4.04 -14.28
CA VAL A 87 0.28 -4.93 -13.32
C VAL A 87 1.35 -4.13 -12.58
N PHE A 88 1.09 -3.89 -11.31
CA PHE A 88 2.00 -3.25 -10.38
C PHE A 88 2.82 -4.32 -9.67
N CYS A 89 4.12 -4.07 -9.49
CA CYS A 89 5.02 -4.92 -8.75
C CYS A 89 5.48 -4.22 -7.47
N ILE A 90 5.38 -4.94 -6.36
CA ILE A 90 5.88 -4.52 -5.06
C ILE A 90 6.91 -5.56 -4.65
N GLU A 91 8.19 -5.19 -4.70
CA GLU A 91 9.25 -6.03 -4.16
C GLU A 91 9.38 -5.75 -2.67
N ALA A 92 9.17 -6.75 -1.83
CA ALA A 92 9.20 -6.55 -0.38
C ALA A 92 9.71 -7.78 0.38
N GLU A 93 10.19 -7.52 1.57
CA GLU A 93 10.47 -8.55 2.58
C GLU A 93 9.14 -8.96 3.23
N SER A 94 9.03 -10.23 3.62
CA SER A 94 7.84 -10.75 4.29
C SER A 94 8.22 -11.82 5.29
N ASP A 95 7.27 -12.30 6.09
CA ASP A 95 7.52 -13.42 7.03
C ASP A 95 8.06 -14.68 6.34
N ALA A 96 7.84 -14.82 5.03
CA ALA A 96 8.35 -15.94 4.24
C ALA A 96 9.84 -15.80 3.87
N SER A 97 10.39 -14.58 3.81
CA SER A 97 11.76 -14.32 3.38
C SER A 97 12.25 -12.91 3.74
N PHE A 98 13.50 -12.83 4.20
CA PHE A 98 14.25 -11.57 4.37
C PHE A 98 14.83 -11.04 3.05
N GLU A 99 14.73 -11.79 1.95
CA GLU A 99 15.03 -11.27 0.61
C GLU A 99 13.76 -10.64 0.03
N LYS A 100 13.91 -9.48 -0.62
CA LYS A 100 12.82 -8.85 -1.36
C LYS A 100 12.41 -9.75 -2.52
N ILE A 101 11.16 -10.18 -2.51
CA ILE A 101 10.56 -10.96 -3.60
C ILE A 101 9.42 -10.16 -4.25
N PRO A 102 9.16 -10.36 -5.55
CA PRO A 102 8.12 -9.61 -6.25
C PRO A 102 6.72 -10.13 -5.88
N PHE A 103 5.85 -9.20 -5.52
CA PHE A 103 4.42 -9.40 -5.40
C PHE A 103 3.68 -8.52 -6.41
N TYR A 104 2.48 -8.94 -6.82
CA TYR A 104 1.73 -8.25 -7.85
C TYR A 104 0.38 -7.76 -7.36
N VAL A 105 0.01 -6.57 -7.82
CA VAL A 105 -1.35 -6.02 -7.72
C VAL A 105 -1.78 -5.65 -9.13
N VAL A 106 -2.94 -6.12 -9.57
CA VAL A 106 -3.50 -5.75 -10.87
C VAL A 106 -4.72 -4.88 -10.65
N ALA A 107 -4.63 -3.62 -11.06
CA ALA A 107 -5.67 -2.61 -10.81
C ALA A 107 -5.71 -1.57 -11.94
N GLU A 108 -6.80 -0.80 -12.06
CA GLU A 108 -6.89 0.26 -13.07
C GLU A 108 -6.12 1.52 -12.65
N SER A 109 -6.07 1.84 -11.36
CA SER A 109 -5.34 3.01 -10.87
C SER A 109 -4.83 2.86 -9.44
N VAL A 110 -3.91 3.75 -9.07
CA VAL A 110 -3.35 3.86 -7.72
C VAL A 110 -3.30 5.32 -7.30
N ARG A 111 -3.56 5.57 -6.02
CA ARG A 111 -3.47 6.89 -5.38
C ARG A 111 -2.63 6.80 -4.12
N LEU A 112 -1.88 7.86 -3.85
CA LEU A 112 -1.15 8.04 -2.62
C LEU A 112 -1.80 9.17 -1.82
N ARG A 113 -1.98 8.94 -0.52
CA ARG A 113 -2.24 10.00 0.46
C ARG A 113 -1.14 9.97 1.51
N GLU A 114 -0.66 11.16 1.84
CA GLU A 114 0.36 11.39 2.87
C GLU A 114 -0.30 12.16 4.00
N GLY A 115 -0.07 11.76 5.25
CA GLY A 115 -0.66 12.39 6.42
C GLY A 115 -0.86 11.41 7.55
N THR A 116 -0.83 11.89 8.79
CA THR A 116 -0.91 11.02 9.96
C THR A 116 -2.34 10.69 10.32
N VAL A 117 -2.63 9.39 10.45
CA VAL A 117 -3.93 8.86 10.86
C VAL A 117 -3.79 8.23 12.24
N TYR A 118 -4.28 8.91 13.27
CA TYR A 118 -4.18 8.48 14.65
C TYR A 118 -5.19 7.41 15.03
N TYR A 119 -4.76 6.40 15.78
CA TYR A 119 -5.59 5.31 16.30
C TYR A 119 -6.13 5.58 17.71
N TYR A 120 -6.05 6.83 18.14
CA TYR A 120 -6.53 7.31 19.43
C TYR A 120 -7.15 8.71 19.27
N GLU A 121 -7.93 9.12 20.27
CA GLU A 121 -8.53 10.46 20.29
C GLU A 121 -7.46 11.54 20.44
N ARG A 122 -7.55 12.58 19.61
CA ARG A 122 -6.65 13.75 19.66
C ARG A 122 -7.45 15.01 19.39
N GLU A 123 -7.29 16.03 20.23
CA GLU A 123 -8.12 17.25 20.19
C GLU A 123 -7.68 18.23 19.10
N HIS A 124 -6.37 18.33 18.85
CA HIS A 124 -5.79 19.26 17.89
C HIS A 124 -5.09 18.49 16.77
N LEU A 125 -5.64 18.63 15.56
CA LEU A 125 -5.13 18.02 14.33
C LEU A 125 -4.56 19.12 13.44
N GLU A 126 -3.36 18.89 12.93
CA GLU A 126 -2.73 19.74 11.92
C GLU A 126 -3.31 19.48 10.52
N GLU A 127 -2.92 20.31 9.54
CA GLU A 127 -3.23 20.10 8.13
C GLU A 127 -2.57 18.77 7.67
N ASN A 128 -3.41 17.81 7.27
CA ASN A 128 -3.06 16.40 6.94
C ASN A 128 -3.01 15.42 8.12
N GLU A 129 -3.49 15.80 9.30
CA GLU A 129 -3.76 14.84 10.37
C GLU A 129 -5.25 14.46 10.43
N ARG A 130 -5.53 13.19 10.71
CA ARG A 130 -6.90 12.71 10.94
C ARG A 130 -6.93 11.62 12.00
N ILE A 131 -8.14 11.33 12.49
CA ILE A 131 -8.39 10.21 13.38
C ILE A 131 -8.98 9.08 12.54
N ALA A 132 -8.54 7.85 12.79
CA ALA A 132 -9.09 6.69 12.11
C ALA A 132 -10.59 6.53 12.43
N ASP A 133 -11.39 6.14 11.43
CA ASP A 133 -12.87 6.15 11.52
C ASP A 133 -13.42 5.20 12.59
N TRP A 134 -12.63 4.19 13.00
CA TRP A 134 -13.01 3.24 14.05
C TRP A 134 -12.76 3.75 15.49
N VAL A 135 -12.07 4.88 15.66
CA VAL A 135 -11.85 5.49 16.97
C VAL A 135 -13.14 6.18 17.40
N LYS A 136 -13.85 5.56 18.34
CA LYS A 136 -15.05 6.14 18.94
C LYS A 136 -14.63 7.29 19.85
N ARG A 137 -15.16 8.49 19.59
CA ARG A 137 -15.07 9.61 20.54
C ARG A 137 -15.87 9.27 21.79
N LYS A 138 -15.30 9.47 22.97
CA LYS A 138 -16.05 9.49 24.22
C LYS A 138 -17.10 10.62 24.14
N SER A 139 -18.37 10.21 24.11
CA SER A 139 -19.54 11.09 24.21
C SER A 139 -19.70 11.65 25.62
#